data_AF-A0A1Y0D070-F1
#
_entry.id   AF-A0A1Y0D070-F1
#
_cell.length_a   1.000
_cell.length_b   1.000
_cell.length_c   1.000
_cell.angle_alpha   90.00
_cell.angle_beta   90.00
_cell.angle_gamma   90.00
#
_symmetry.space_group_name_H-M   'P 1'
#
loop_
_entity.id
_entity.type
_entity.pdbx_description
1 polymer ?
#
loop_
_entity_poly.entity_id
_entity_poly.type
_entity_poly.pdbx_seq_one_letter_code
_entity_poly.pdbx_strand_id
1 'polypeptide(L)'
;MRFYKTGLTLLAAMALTACSSKSNDIASKIDVSHGPTHIVDGNAKGADDITVTTPYFAFALSQGALVDLAMVKEGAYTKDLVKSVDFVPGSGDFKYQNTKIVKQTADELVIEVTRSWNNQEVVSRYEVSKDYPGVKLTTTLPDAVDDPLFAGYQLERNQAIDNSDVANYNDMTRMVRNHWSSAQLQNNLNTLYETDDLRRSYSGKNREFSAWLSAGSLGSLESEQQFYTSSSPQAELGLFDLKPIDGNFENYLSVMRQRWDRGERVYLNAGPLLKNAKQHSGKVYAYTPKGRITADFARAAARGHSFVSFGPEVYPLTTNFGGEAEPFSKTEVEFRSDLGLAKAEIWLDGVQVAGWKINGAKLFRTGVPVPPNRTWMQWIVEDVQGNKAYSNPIWVK
;
A
#
# COMPACT_ATOMS: atom_id res chain seq x y z
N MET A 1 3.72 -69.08 62.19
CA MET A 1 4.05 -67.66 61.96
C MET A 1 3.86 -67.37 60.48
N ARG A 2 3.27 -66.21 60.19
CA ARG A 2 2.78 -65.61 58.93
C ARG A 2 3.88 -65.52 57.84
N PHE A 3 3.68 -65.19 56.55
CA PHE A 3 2.68 -65.30 55.46
C PHE A 3 3.46 -64.79 54.21
N TYR A 4 3.04 -65.27 53.03
CA TYR A 4 3.45 -65.06 51.62
C TYR A 4 4.09 -63.75 51.09
N LYS A 5 4.84 -63.98 50.00
CA LYS A 5 5.25 -63.11 48.87
C LYS A 5 4.20 -62.07 48.41
N THR A 6 4.66 -60.86 48.07
CA THR A 6 4.66 -60.22 46.72
C THR A 6 4.54 -58.68 46.79
N GLY A 7 5.26 -57.99 45.89
CA GLY A 7 4.85 -56.73 45.25
C GLY A 7 5.11 -55.43 45.99
N LEU A 8 5.93 -54.54 45.42
CA LEU A 8 5.44 -53.36 44.68
C LEU A 8 6.64 -52.58 44.11
N THR A 9 6.72 -52.50 42.78
CA THR A 9 7.54 -51.53 42.06
C THR A 9 6.94 -50.15 42.24
N LEU A 10 7.74 -49.19 42.71
CA LEU A 10 7.33 -47.81 42.92
C LEU A 10 7.16 -47.11 41.56
N LEU A 11 5.92 -47.07 41.06
CA LEU A 11 5.53 -46.28 39.90
C LEU A 11 5.35 -44.81 40.36
N ALA A 12 6.37 -43.99 40.18
CA ALA A 12 6.26 -42.54 40.38
C ALA A 12 5.55 -41.93 39.16
N ALA A 13 4.23 -41.76 39.26
CA ALA A 13 3.45 -40.97 38.33
C ALA A 13 3.71 -39.47 38.59
N MET A 14 4.69 -38.89 37.90
CA MET A 14 4.72 -37.44 37.67
C MET A 14 3.62 -37.11 36.67
N ALA A 15 2.49 -36.62 37.18
CA ALA A 15 1.52 -35.90 36.37
C ALA A 15 2.14 -34.57 35.92
N LEU A 16 2.88 -34.61 34.81
CA LEU A 16 3.17 -33.43 34.01
C LEU A 16 1.84 -32.90 33.50
N THR A 17 1.27 -31.94 34.22
CA THR A 17 0.31 -31.00 33.66
C THR A 17 1.08 -30.20 32.63
N ALA A 18 1.16 -30.73 31.42
CA ALA A 18 1.54 -29.98 30.25
C ALA A 18 0.44 -28.93 30.06
N CYS A 19 0.64 -27.76 30.68
CA CYS A 19 0.12 -26.53 30.10
C CYS A 19 0.73 -26.46 28.70
N SER A 20 0.01 -27.04 27.73
CA SER A 20 0.13 -26.66 26.33
C SER A 20 -0.24 -25.18 26.30
N SER A 21 0.76 -24.32 26.53
CA SER A 21 0.75 -23.02 25.90
C SER A 21 0.60 -23.34 24.42
N LYS A 22 -0.60 -23.14 23.87
CA LYS A 22 -0.77 -23.04 22.42
C LYS A 22 0.25 -21.99 22.00
N SER A 23 1.39 -22.40 21.46
CA SER A 23 2.16 -21.50 20.63
C SER A 23 1.17 -21.11 19.54
N ASN A 24 0.87 -19.81 19.44
CA ASN A 24 0.16 -19.29 18.29
C ASN A 24 1.14 -19.41 17.12
N ASP A 25 1.28 -20.62 16.59
CA ASP A 25 2.12 -20.86 15.43
C ASP A 25 1.53 -20.02 14.28
N ILE A 26 2.28 -19.03 13.83
CA ILE A 26 1.90 -18.26 12.63
C ILE A 26 1.74 -19.25 11.48
N ALA A 27 0.71 -19.03 10.67
CA ALA A 27 0.48 -19.85 9.50
C ALA A 27 1.69 -19.78 8.54
N SER A 28 2.21 -20.92 8.11
CA SER A 28 3.27 -20.99 7.09
C SER A 28 2.74 -21.02 5.65
N LYS A 29 1.42 -21.07 5.52
CA LYS A 29 0.64 -21.17 4.27
C LYS A 29 -0.65 -20.37 4.42
N ILE A 30 -1.33 -20.13 3.30
CA ILE A 30 -2.70 -19.65 3.33
C ILE A 30 -3.62 -20.78 3.79
N ASP A 31 -4.52 -20.48 4.72
CA ASP A 31 -5.53 -21.42 5.21
C ASP A 31 -6.87 -20.71 5.45
N VAL A 32 -7.95 -21.48 5.41
CA VAL A 32 -9.32 -20.99 5.51
C VAL A 32 -10.07 -21.82 6.56
N SER A 33 -10.73 -21.13 7.49
CA SER A 33 -11.56 -21.72 8.53
C SER A 33 -12.97 -21.15 8.50
N HIS A 34 -13.95 -21.98 8.84
CA HIS A 34 -15.36 -21.60 8.92
C HIS A 34 -15.80 -21.44 10.39
N GLY A 35 -16.73 -20.52 10.60
CA GLY A 35 -17.30 -20.20 11.91
C GLY A 35 -16.72 -18.91 12.51
N PRO A 36 -16.96 -18.68 13.82
CA PRO A 36 -16.51 -17.49 14.51
C PRO A 36 -14.99 -17.29 14.37
N THR A 37 -14.57 -16.06 14.11
CA THR A 37 -13.15 -15.76 13.98
C THR A 37 -12.38 -15.99 15.27
N HIS A 38 -11.12 -16.38 15.13
CA HIS A 38 -10.15 -16.44 16.22
C HIS A 38 -9.37 -15.14 16.38
N ILE A 39 -9.60 -14.14 15.52
CA ILE A 39 -9.00 -12.81 15.66
C ILE A 39 -9.50 -12.17 16.96
N VAL A 40 -8.57 -11.71 17.79
CA VAL A 40 -8.88 -11.06 19.08
C VAL A 40 -9.66 -9.78 18.81
N ASP A 41 -10.78 -9.60 19.52
CA ASP A 41 -11.74 -8.50 19.36
C ASP A 41 -12.48 -8.45 18.00
N GLY A 42 -12.35 -9.49 17.16
CA GLY A 42 -13.06 -9.55 15.88
C GLY A 42 -14.59 -9.70 16.03
N ASN A 43 -15.31 -9.27 15.01
CA ASN A 43 -16.76 -9.16 14.87
C ASN A 43 -17.41 -10.29 14.05
N ALA A 44 -16.64 -11.09 13.29
CA ALA A 44 -17.16 -12.28 12.63
C ALA A 44 -17.48 -13.38 13.67
N LYS A 45 -18.77 -13.56 13.99
CA LYS A 45 -19.28 -14.48 15.01
C LYS A 45 -20.26 -15.54 14.47
N GLY A 46 -20.62 -15.47 13.19
CA GLY A 46 -21.55 -16.38 12.54
C GLY A 46 -20.95 -17.77 12.30
N ALA A 47 -21.81 -18.78 12.17
CA ALA A 47 -21.39 -20.13 11.82
C ALA A 47 -20.88 -20.25 10.37
N ASP A 48 -21.39 -19.39 9.49
CA ASP A 48 -21.04 -19.35 8.06
C ASP A 48 -19.92 -18.33 7.74
N ASP A 49 -19.43 -17.62 8.76
CA ASP A 49 -18.32 -16.68 8.57
C ASP A 49 -17.04 -17.43 8.18
N ILE A 50 -16.16 -16.75 7.47
CA ILE A 50 -14.91 -17.31 6.98
C ILE A 50 -13.75 -16.52 7.55
N THR A 51 -12.79 -17.17 8.17
CA THR A 51 -11.50 -16.55 8.56
C THR A 51 -10.38 -17.13 7.72
N VAL A 52 -9.64 -16.23 7.06
CA VAL A 52 -8.45 -16.53 6.27
C VAL A 52 -7.22 -16.17 7.08
N THR A 53 -6.27 -17.09 7.17
CA THR A 53 -4.96 -16.86 7.80
C THR A 53 -3.84 -16.95 6.78
N THR A 54 -2.88 -16.03 6.87
CA THR A 54 -1.67 -16.01 6.03
C THR A 54 -0.43 -15.81 6.92
N PRO A 55 0.78 -15.99 6.39
CA PRO A 55 2.01 -15.72 7.15
C PRO A 55 2.18 -14.27 7.63
N TYR A 56 1.41 -13.31 7.09
CA TYR A 56 1.61 -11.88 7.34
C TYR A 56 0.41 -11.18 7.98
N PHE A 57 -0.79 -11.72 7.78
CA PHE A 57 -2.05 -11.17 8.29
C PHE A 57 -3.15 -12.24 8.29
N ALA A 58 -4.21 -12.00 9.03
CA ALA A 58 -5.47 -12.74 8.97
C ALA A 58 -6.62 -11.77 8.75
N PHE A 59 -7.69 -12.21 8.08
CA PHE A 59 -8.92 -11.44 7.95
C PHE A 59 -10.14 -12.35 7.99
N ALA A 60 -11.30 -11.79 8.34
CA ALA A 60 -12.56 -12.52 8.33
C ALA A 60 -13.60 -11.83 7.46
N LEU A 61 -14.39 -12.64 6.76
CA LEU A 61 -15.58 -12.23 6.01
C LEU A 61 -16.84 -12.61 6.78
N SER A 62 -17.76 -11.66 6.93
CA SER A 62 -19.11 -11.90 7.44
C SER A 62 -20.13 -11.20 6.55
N GLN A 63 -21.20 -11.92 6.18
CA GLN A 63 -22.25 -11.42 5.27
C GLN A 63 -21.71 -10.81 3.96
N GLY A 64 -20.52 -11.25 3.53
CA GLY A 64 -19.88 -10.81 2.29
C GLY A 64 -18.95 -9.60 2.39
N ALA A 65 -18.86 -8.95 3.56
CA ALA A 65 -17.91 -7.87 3.84
C ALA A 65 -16.72 -8.38 4.65
N LEU A 66 -15.54 -7.78 4.48
CA LEU A 66 -14.40 -8.03 5.37
C LEU A 66 -14.61 -7.24 6.64
N VAL A 67 -14.85 -7.91 7.77
CA VAL A 67 -15.22 -7.25 9.03
C VAL A 67 -14.11 -7.28 10.06
N ASP A 68 -13.11 -8.15 9.88
CA ASP A 68 -11.97 -8.29 10.80
C ASP A 68 -10.67 -8.36 10.02
N LEU A 69 -9.60 -7.79 10.58
CA LEU A 69 -8.25 -7.90 10.06
C LEU A 69 -7.21 -7.74 11.17
N ALA A 70 -6.31 -8.72 11.27
CA ALA A 70 -5.16 -8.68 12.17
C ALA A 70 -3.86 -8.82 11.39
N MET A 71 -2.85 -8.04 11.76
CA MET A 71 -1.50 -8.16 11.23
C MET A 71 -0.71 -9.17 12.05
N VAL A 72 0.30 -9.81 11.46
CA VAL A 72 1.28 -10.57 12.24
C VAL A 72 2.30 -9.59 12.83
N LYS A 73 2.56 -9.62 14.14
CA LYS A 73 3.63 -8.86 14.79
C LYS A 73 4.30 -9.74 15.83
N GLU A 74 5.63 -9.76 15.86
CA GLU A 74 6.41 -10.49 16.87
C GLU A 74 6.02 -11.96 17.04
N GLY A 75 5.65 -12.65 15.95
CA GLY A 75 5.30 -14.06 16.06
C GLY A 75 3.81 -14.35 16.29
N ALA A 76 2.93 -13.34 16.33
CA ALA A 76 1.51 -13.56 16.61
C ALA A 76 0.60 -12.60 15.82
N TYR A 77 -0.66 -12.99 15.60
CA TYR A 77 -1.67 -12.07 15.08
C TYR A 77 -2.03 -11.01 16.14
N THR A 78 -2.14 -9.75 15.72
CA THR A 78 -2.61 -8.65 16.55
C THR A 78 -4.11 -8.75 16.83
N LYS A 79 -4.64 -7.82 17.63
CA LYS A 79 -6.09 -7.56 17.69
C LYS A 79 -6.62 -7.07 16.34
N ASP A 80 -7.93 -7.14 16.20
CA ASP A 80 -8.66 -6.60 15.06
C ASP A 80 -8.44 -5.09 14.86
N LEU A 81 -8.15 -4.71 13.62
CA LEU A 81 -7.80 -3.36 13.20
C LEU A 81 -8.91 -2.67 12.42
N VAL A 82 -9.87 -3.42 11.87
CA VAL A 82 -10.88 -2.88 10.96
C VAL A 82 -12.28 -3.14 11.49
N LYS A 83 -13.18 -2.22 11.21
CA LYS A 83 -14.61 -2.42 11.41
C LYS A 83 -15.24 -3.01 10.17
N SER A 84 -14.83 -2.53 8.99
CA SER A 84 -15.25 -3.09 7.71
C SER A 84 -14.35 -2.64 6.56
N VAL A 85 -14.11 -3.51 5.60
CA VAL A 85 -13.71 -3.16 4.24
C VAL A 85 -14.75 -3.73 3.28
N ASP A 86 -15.42 -2.84 2.56
CA ASP A 86 -16.49 -3.24 1.65
C ASP A 86 -16.61 -2.30 0.44
N PHE A 87 -17.21 -2.81 -0.62
CA PHE A 87 -17.67 -1.99 -1.74
C PHE A 87 -18.97 -1.28 -1.36
N VAL A 88 -19.09 0.00 -1.70
CA VAL A 88 -20.30 0.80 -1.49
C VAL A 88 -20.86 1.18 -2.87
N PRO A 89 -22.01 0.64 -3.28
CA PRO A 89 -22.58 0.85 -4.61
C PRO A 89 -23.35 2.17 -4.75
N GLY A 90 -23.47 2.99 -3.70
CA GLY A 90 -24.32 4.19 -3.67
C GLY A 90 -25.38 4.06 -2.58
N SER A 91 -26.61 4.52 -2.83
CA SER A 91 -27.74 4.36 -1.89
C SER A 91 -28.32 2.95 -1.93
N GLY A 92 -28.67 2.41 -0.76
CA GLY A 92 -29.31 1.10 -0.60
C GLY A 92 -28.36 0.04 -0.07
N ASP A 93 -28.91 -0.97 0.58
CA ASP A 93 -28.15 -2.00 1.29
C ASP A 93 -27.95 -3.25 0.43
N PHE A 94 -26.84 -3.95 0.67
CA PHE A 94 -26.66 -5.29 0.15
C PHE A 94 -27.50 -6.30 0.90
N LYS A 95 -28.02 -7.29 0.17
CA LYS A 95 -28.54 -8.54 0.73
C LYS A 95 -27.57 -9.66 0.41
N TYR A 96 -26.99 -10.27 1.43
CA TYR A 96 -26.13 -11.43 1.29
C TYR A 96 -26.86 -12.58 0.60
N GLN A 97 -26.18 -13.26 -0.33
CA GLN A 97 -26.70 -14.47 -0.97
C GLN A 97 -25.79 -15.66 -0.72
N ASN A 98 -24.50 -15.56 -1.09
CA ASN A 98 -23.56 -16.67 -0.93
C ASN A 98 -22.10 -16.22 -0.95
N THR A 99 -21.24 -17.04 -0.36
CA THR A 99 -19.78 -16.96 -0.44
C THR A 99 -19.23 -18.28 -0.97
N LYS A 100 -18.32 -18.21 -1.94
CA LYS A 100 -17.70 -19.37 -2.58
C LYS A 100 -16.19 -19.23 -2.59
N ILE A 101 -15.49 -20.26 -2.10
CA ILE A 101 -14.05 -20.39 -2.31
C ILE A 101 -13.84 -20.96 -3.71
N VAL A 102 -13.30 -20.16 -4.62
CA VAL A 102 -13.10 -20.51 -6.04
C VAL A 102 -11.75 -21.18 -6.27
N LYS A 103 -10.73 -20.78 -5.49
CA LYS A 103 -9.38 -21.35 -5.54
C LYS A 103 -8.81 -21.32 -4.13
N GLN A 104 -8.21 -22.43 -3.69
CA GLN A 104 -7.50 -22.50 -2.42
C GLN A 104 -6.27 -23.40 -2.59
N THR A 105 -5.10 -22.82 -2.42
CA THR A 105 -3.81 -23.52 -2.35
C THR A 105 -3.04 -23.02 -1.13
N ALA A 106 -1.85 -23.56 -0.89
CA ALA A 106 -0.97 -23.06 0.18
C ALA A 106 -0.48 -21.63 -0.07
N ASP A 107 -0.52 -21.15 -1.31
CA ASP A 107 0.10 -19.89 -1.73
C ASP A 107 -0.90 -18.89 -2.36
N GLU A 108 -2.10 -19.32 -2.73
CA GLU A 108 -3.12 -18.48 -3.34
C GLU A 108 -4.53 -18.82 -2.85
N LEU A 109 -5.37 -17.80 -2.69
CA LEU A 109 -6.77 -17.93 -2.36
C LEU A 109 -7.62 -16.94 -3.18
N VAL A 110 -8.77 -17.43 -3.64
CA VAL A 110 -9.79 -16.62 -4.32
C VAL A 110 -11.14 -16.93 -3.70
N ILE A 111 -11.78 -15.90 -3.16
CA ILE A 111 -13.15 -15.96 -2.64
C ILE A 111 -14.04 -15.07 -3.51
N GLU A 112 -15.19 -15.59 -3.92
CA GLU A 112 -16.26 -14.84 -4.55
C GLU A 112 -17.44 -14.71 -3.59
N VAL A 113 -17.99 -13.51 -3.52
CA VAL A 113 -19.16 -13.17 -2.72
C VAL A 113 -20.22 -12.62 -3.67
N THR A 114 -21.39 -13.24 -3.65
CA THR A 114 -22.56 -12.78 -4.39
C THR A 114 -23.55 -12.12 -3.43
N ARG A 115 -23.98 -10.91 -3.79
CA ARG A 115 -24.98 -10.12 -3.05
C ARG A 115 -25.99 -9.56 -4.02
N SER A 116 -27.18 -9.19 -3.54
CA SER A 116 -28.10 -8.37 -4.31
C SER A 116 -28.14 -6.94 -3.80
N TRP A 117 -28.20 -5.98 -4.72
CA TRP A 117 -28.38 -4.56 -4.44
C TRP A 117 -29.39 -4.01 -5.46
N ASN A 118 -30.46 -3.37 -4.99
CA ASN A 118 -31.56 -2.90 -5.84
C ASN A 118 -32.09 -3.98 -6.81
N ASN A 119 -32.22 -5.22 -6.33
CA ASN A 119 -32.63 -6.41 -7.09
C ASN A 119 -31.70 -6.80 -8.26
N GLN A 120 -30.50 -6.21 -8.30
CA GLN A 120 -29.44 -6.57 -9.22
C GLN A 120 -28.39 -7.42 -8.51
N GLU A 121 -27.84 -8.42 -9.20
CA GLU A 121 -26.74 -9.22 -8.68
C GLU A 121 -25.43 -8.43 -8.73
N VAL A 122 -24.65 -8.50 -7.65
CA VAL A 122 -23.33 -7.89 -7.53
C VAL A 122 -22.37 -8.97 -7.06
N VAL A 123 -21.25 -9.08 -7.77
CA VAL A 123 -20.20 -10.06 -7.47
C VAL A 123 -18.96 -9.31 -7.02
N SER A 124 -18.51 -9.63 -5.80
CA SER A 124 -17.24 -9.18 -5.24
C SER A 124 -16.25 -10.34 -5.17
N ARG A 125 -14.98 -10.08 -5.46
CA ARG A 125 -13.90 -11.07 -5.47
C ARG A 125 -12.75 -10.60 -4.60
N TYR A 126 -12.28 -11.48 -3.72
CA TYR A 126 -11.16 -11.28 -2.80
C TYR A 126 -10.04 -12.24 -3.19
N GLU A 127 -8.89 -11.71 -3.62
CA GLU A 127 -7.74 -12.50 -4.03
C GLU A 127 -6.55 -12.25 -3.11
N VAL A 128 -5.93 -13.32 -2.64
CA VAL A 128 -4.79 -13.31 -1.73
C VAL A 128 -3.67 -14.14 -2.32
N SER A 129 -2.44 -13.64 -2.20
CA SER A 129 -1.22 -14.35 -2.58
C SER A 129 -0.23 -14.31 -1.43
N LYS A 130 0.47 -15.42 -1.20
CA LYS A 130 1.52 -15.53 -0.18
C LYS A 130 2.75 -14.70 -0.51
N ASP A 131 2.99 -14.39 -1.78
CA ASP A 131 4.15 -13.58 -2.14
C ASP A 131 3.93 -12.09 -1.82
N TYR A 132 2.67 -11.68 -1.64
CA TYR A 132 2.29 -10.28 -1.51
C TYR A 132 1.28 -10.06 -0.38
N PRO A 133 1.70 -9.51 0.77
CA PRO A 133 0.81 -9.31 1.90
C PRO A 133 -0.21 -8.18 1.62
N GLY A 134 -1.41 -8.59 1.24
CA GLY A 134 -2.59 -7.75 1.03
C GLY A 134 -3.70 -8.53 0.35
N VAL A 135 -4.81 -7.85 0.07
CA VAL A 135 -5.98 -8.42 -0.58
C VAL A 135 -6.32 -7.59 -1.80
N LYS A 136 -6.38 -8.22 -2.97
CA LYS A 136 -6.95 -7.60 -4.17
C LYS A 136 -8.47 -7.76 -4.11
N LEU A 137 -9.15 -6.63 -4.22
CA LEU A 137 -10.60 -6.51 -4.17
C LEU A 137 -11.10 -6.11 -5.55
N THR A 138 -12.08 -6.85 -6.09
CA THR A 138 -12.74 -6.50 -7.35
C THR A 138 -14.25 -6.65 -7.19
N THR A 139 -15.03 -5.65 -7.60
CA THR A 139 -16.50 -5.73 -7.65
C THR A 139 -16.99 -5.32 -9.03
N THR A 140 -17.86 -6.12 -9.61
CA THR A 140 -18.51 -5.83 -10.89
C THR A 140 -19.98 -5.51 -10.66
N LEU A 141 -20.41 -4.34 -11.15
CA LEU A 141 -21.81 -3.95 -11.16
C LEU A 141 -22.44 -4.21 -12.54
N PRO A 142 -23.74 -4.57 -12.60
CA PRO A 142 -24.46 -4.70 -13.85
C PRO A 142 -24.71 -3.33 -14.52
N ASP A 143 -24.91 -3.33 -15.84
CA ASP A 143 -25.08 -2.11 -16.64
C ASP A 143 -26.34 -1.30 -16.34
N ALA A 144 -27.34 -1.90 -15.69
CA ALA A 144 -28.64 -1.30 -15.44
C ALA A 144 -28.68 -0.28 -14.28
N VAL A 145 -27.50 0.12 -13.76
CA VAL A 145 -27.39 1.03 -12.62
C VAL A 145 -27.44 2.49 -13.09
N ASP A 146 -28.21 3.32 -12.38
CA ASP A 146 -28.37 4.75 -12.66
C ASP A 146 -27.02 5.50 -12.72
N ASP A 147 -26.99 6.60 -13.48
CA ASP A 147 -25.81 7.43 -13.77
C ASP A 147 -26.11 8.89 -13.39
N PRO A 148 -25.23 9.62 -12.69
CA PRO A 148 -23.92 9.20 -12.15
C PRO A 148 -24.03 8.40 -10.86
N LEU A 149 -23.11 7.45 -10.69
CA LEU A 149 -23.02 6.60 -9.51
C LEU A 149 -21.82 6.97 -8.65
N PHE A 150 -22.08 7.35 -7.40
CA PHE A 150 -21.01 7.54 -6.42
C PHE A 150 -20.76 6.21 -5.68
N ALA A 151 -19.69 5.51 -6.07
CA ALA A 151 -19.40 4.17 -5.60
C ALA A 151 -17.90 3.89 -5.51
N GLY A 152 -17.51 2.86 -4.77
CA GLY A 152 -16.11 2.48 -4.55
C GLY A 152 -15.91 1.73 -3.25
N TYR A 153 -14.67 1.32 -2.97
CA TYR A 153 -14.33 0.65 -1.71
C TYR A 153 -14.15 1.66 -0.58
N GLN A 154 -14.58 1.27 0.61
CA GLN A 154 -14.39 2.01 1.85
C GLN A 154 -13.77 1.09 2.90
N LEU A 155 -12.80 1.61 3.64
CA LEU A 155 -12.15 1.00 4.79
C LEU A 155 -12.54 1.82 6.03
N GLU A 156 -13.25 1.17 6.95
CA GLU A 156 -13.54 1.68 8.28
C GLU A 156 -12.63 0.99 9.28
N ARG A 157 -11.87 1.78 10.05
CA ARG A 157 -10.91 1.26 11.04
C ARG A 157 -11.53 1.23 12.44
N ASN A 158 -11.11 0.27 13.26
CA ASN A 158 -11.48 0.24 14.69
C ASN A 158 -10.84 1.39 15.47
N GLN A 159 -9.66 1.84 15.02
CA GLN A 159 -8.93 2.96 15.60
C GLN A 159 -8.43 3.86 14.48
N ALA A 160 -8.44 5.18 14.70
CA ALA A 160 -7.82 6.12 13.79
C ALA A 160 -6.33 5.79 13.64
N ILE A 161 -5.75 6.14 12.48
CA ILE A 161 -4.31 5.96 12.24
C ILE A 161 -3.56 6.79 13.29
N ASP A 162 -2.86 6.10 14.19
CA ASP A 162 -1.97 6.75 15.13
C ASP A 162 -0.66 7.09 14.41
N ASN A 163 -0.53 8.37 14.06
CA ASN A 163 0.66 8.88 13.39
C ASN A 163 1.78 9.29 14.38
N SER A 164 1.59 9.13 15.71
CA SER A 164 2.58 9.59 16.69
C SER A 164 3.91 8.82 16.66
N ASP A 165 3.86 7.54 16.27
CA ASP A 165 5.03 6.65 16.15
C ASP A 165 5.60 6.56 14.72
N VAL A 166 5.00 7.30 13.78
CA VAL A 166 5.54 7.43 12.43
C VAL A 166 6.77 8.30 12.53
N ALA A 167 7.94 7.76 12.18
CA ALA A 167 9.15 8.54 12.05
C ALA A 167 8.82 9.79 11.22
N ASN A 168 8.99 10.99 11.80
CA ASN A 168 8.74 12.20 11.04
C ASN A 168 9.71 12.20 9.87
N TYR A 169 9.18 11.92 8.69
CA TYR A 169 9.93 11.81 7.45
C TYR A 169 10.61 13.14 7.10
N ASN A 170 10.22 14.25 7.72
CA ASN A 170 10.85 15.57 7.59
C ASN A 170 11.91 15.88 8.67
N ASP A 171 11.99 15.14 9.78
CA ASP A 171 12.93 15.41 10.89
C ASP A 171 14.30 14.72 10.74
N MET A 172 14.53 14.01 9.64
CA MET A 172 15.76 13.25 9.46
C MET A 172 16.90 14.11 8.92
N THR A 173 17.87 14.41 9.77
CA THR A 173 19.10 15.12 9.42
C THR A 173 19.87 14.35 8.34
N ARG A 174 19.77 14.80 7.09
CA ARG A 174 20.37 14.24 5.86
C ARG A 174 19.78 12.90 5.42
N MET A 175 18.86 12.94 4.46
CA MET A 175 18.41 11.76 3.72
C MET A 175 19.53 11.25 2.81
N VAL A 176 20.26 10.25 3.28
CA VAL A 176 21.37 9.64 2.54
C VAL A 176 20.83 8.62 1.54
N ARG A 177 21.47 8.51 0.36
CA ARG A 177 21.12 7.56 -0.72
C ARG A 177 20.85 6.13 -0.22
N ASN A 178 21.58 5.65 0.78
CA ASN A 178 21.44 4.30 1.31
C ASN A 178 20.08 4.03 1.98
N HIS A 179 19.30 5.06 2.28
CA HIS A 179 17.93 4.94 2.79
C HIS A 179 16.89 4.97 1.66
N TRP A 180 17.29 5.14 0.41
CA TRP A 180 16.40 5.11 -0.73
C TRP A 180 16.47 3.75 -1.40
N SER A 181 15.32 3.10 -1.50
CA SER A 181 15.18 1.85 -2.22
C SER A 181 14.39 2.09 -3.50
N SER A 182 14.73 1.37 -4.57
CA SER A 182 13.99 1.44 -5.83
C SER A 182 13.24 0.16 -6.11
N ALA A 183 12.02 0.29 -6.62
CA ALA A 183 11.25 -0.82 -7.18
C ALA A 183 10.47 -0.35 -8.40
N GLN A 184 10.24 -1.26 -9.34
CA GLN A 184 9.26 -1.11 -10.39
C GLN A 184 7.97 -1.82 -9.97
N LEU A 185 6.87 -1.08 -9.95
CA LEU A 185 5.55 -1.63 -9.62
C LEU A 185 5.11 -2.57 -10.74
N GLN A 186 4.97 -3.87 -10.51
CA GLN A 186 4.58 -4.82 -11.57
C GLN A 186 3.08 -4.86 -11.81
N ASN A 187 2.31 -4.34 -10.86
CA ASN A 187 0.86 -4.43 -10.86
C ASN A 187 0.19 -3.25 -11.58
N ASN A 188 -1.11 -3.44 -11.86
CA ASN A 188 -2.10 -2.44 -12.27
C ASN A 188 -2.35 -1.33 -11.22
N LEU A 189 -1.40 -1.03 -10.34
CA LEU A 189 -1.52 0.05 -9.36
C LEU A 189 -1.44 1.40 -10.09
N ASN A 190 -2.56 2.12 -10.04
CA ASN A 190 -2.87 3.30 -10.85
C ASN A 190 -2.08 4.55 -10.44
N THR A 191 -2.17 4.85 -9.16
CA THR A 191 -1.71 6.07 -8.51
C THR A 191 -1.43 5.67 -7.08
N LEU A 192 -0.27 6.05 -6.56
CA LEU A 192 0.04 5.77 -5.16
C LEU A 192 -0.60 6.85 -4.32
N TYR A 193 -1.70 6.51 -3.68
CA TYR A 193 -2.24 7.31 -2.59
C TYR A 193 -2.97 6.37 -1.65
N GLU A 194 -2.59 6.42 -0.39
CA GLU A 194 -3.29 5.71 0.66
C GLU A 194 -4.57 6.47 1.00
N THR A 195 -5.70 5.77 1.03
CA THR A 195 -6.97 6.34 1.47
C THR A 195 -7.79 5.27 2.21
N ASP A 196 -8.75 5.74 2.99
CA ASP A 196 -9.80 4.91 3.58
C ASP A 196 -11.09 4.95 2.75
N ASP A 197 -11.17 5.82 1.74
CA ASP A 197 -12.33 5.97 0.88
C ASP A 197 -11.90 6.15 -0.58
N LEU A 198 -12.23 5.15 -1.41
CA LEU A 198 -12.00 5.14 -2.85
C LEU A 198 -13.29 5.48 -3.64
N ARG A 199 -14.37 5.88 -2.96
CA ARG A 199 -15.62 6.24 -3.64
C ARG A 199 -15.45 7.52 -4.44
N ARG A 200 -15.96 7.50 -5.68
CA ARG A 200 -16.00 8.65 -6.59
C ARG A 200 -17.20 8.54 -7.52
N SER A 201 -17.51 9.60 -8.25
CA SER A 201 -18.57 9.57 -9.25
C SER A 201 -18.09 8.85 -10.52
N TYR A 202 -18.88 7.90 -10.99
CA TYR A 202 -18.65 7.13 -12.21
C TYR A 202 -19.83 7.29 -13.17
N SER A 203 -19.50 7.35 -14.46
CA SER A 203 -20.45 7.36 -15.58
C SER A 203 -20.09 6.30 -16.61
N GLY A 204 -21.08 5.77 -17.34
CA GLY A 204 -20.89 4.76 -18.39
C GLY A 204 -21.18 3.31 -17.96
N LYS A 205 -21.03 2.38 -18.91
CA LYS A 205 -21.33 0.92 -18.77
C LYS A 205 -20.10 0.10 -18.35
N ASN A 206 -20.31 -1.17 -17.98
CA ASN A 206 -19.32 -2.16 -17.56
C ASN A 206 -18.43 -1.65 -16.41
N ARG A 207 -19.08 -1.36 -15.28
CA ARG A 207 -18.41 -0.76 -14.11
C ARG A 207 -17.76 -1.85 -13.26
N GLU A 208 -16.47 -2.08 -13.50
CA GLU A 208 -15.59 -2.81 -12.58
C GLU A 208 -14.88 -1.82 -11.64
N PHE A 209 -14.86 -2.16 -10.36
CA PHE A 209 -14.19 -1.42 -9.31
C PHE A 209 -13.14 -2.31 -8.68
N SER A 210 -11.92 -1.82 -8.60
CA SER A 210 -10.78 -2.58 -8.09
C SER A 210 -10.02 -1.78 -7.05
N ALA A 211 -9.61 -2.46 -5.98
CA ALA A 211 -8.78 -1.88 -4.93
C ALA A 211 -7.77 -2.90 -4.41
N TRP A 212 -6.66 -2.41 -3.89
CA TRP A 212 -5.70 -3.19 -3.13
C TRP A 212 -5.79 -2.76 -1.66
N LEU A 213 -6.20 -3.69 -0.80
CA LEU A 213 -6.08 -3.54 0.64
C LEU A 213 -4.68 -4.00 1.04
N SER A 214 -3.80 -3.04 1.30
CA SER A 214 -2.42 -3.32 1.72
C SER A 214 -2.39 -3.89 3.14
N ALA A 215 -1.64 -4.97 3.32
CA ALA A 215 -1.21 -5.46 4.63
C ALA A 215 0.33 -5.25 4.75
N GLY A 216 0.80 -4.06 4.39
CA GLY A 216 2.22 -3.72 4.37
C GLY A 216 2.96 -4.06 3.08
N SER A 217 2.27 -4.15 1.94
CA SER A 217 2.90 -4.30 0.62
C SER A 217 2.10 -3.58 -0.46
N LEU A 218 2.77 -3.17 -1.54
CA LEU A 218 2.13 -2.68 -2.78
C LEU A 218 1.90 -3.81 -3.79
N GLY A 219 1.84 -5.07 -3.36
CA GLY A 219 1.68 -6.19 -4.29
C GLY A 219 2.99 -6.55 -5.00
N SER A 220 2.88 -6.99 -6.26
CA SER A 220 4.04 -7.41 -7.07
C SER A 220 4.92 -6.24 -7.42
N LEU A 221 6.20 -6.39 -7.09
CA LEU A 221 7.25 -5.39 -7.24
C LEU A 221 8.50 -6.10 -7.78
N GLU A 222 9.08 -5.55 -8.84
CA GLU A 222 10.45 -5.91 -9.24
C GLU A 222 11.41 -4.99 -8.52
N SER A 223 12.34 -5.56 -7.77
CA SER A 223 13.37 -4.78 -7.12
C SER A 223 14.75 -5.42 -7.26
N GLU A 224 15.76 -4.56 -7.23
CA GLU A 224 17.17 -4.93 -7.20
C GLU A 224 17.60 -5.51 -5.85
N GLN A 225 16.79 -5.31 -4.79
CA GLN A 225 17.04 -5.89 -3.47
C GLN A 225 15.93 -6.89 -3.11
N GLN A 226 16.29 -7.91 -2.32
CA GLN A 226 15.30 -8.85 -1.80
C GLN A 226 14.29 -8.13 -0.90
N PHE A 227 13.01 -8.40 -1.14
CA PHE A 227 11.93 -7.96 -0.27
C PHE A 227 11.99 -8.72 1.06
N TYR A 228 12.04 -7.99 2.17
CA TYR A 228 11.73 -8.59 3.46
C TYR A 228 10.25 -8.33 3.73
N THR A 229 9.41 -9.30 3.36
CA THR A 229 7.97 -9.30 3.60
C THR A 229 7.62 -9.47 5.09
N SER A 230 8.62 -9.56 5.97
CA SER A 230 8.42 -9.56 7.41
C SER A 230 7.54 -8.38 7.79
N SER A 231 6.55 -8.63 8.63
CA SER A 231 5.73 -7.59 9.20
C SER A 231 6.60 -6.48 9.77
N SER A 232 6.53 -5.31 9.12
CA SER A 232 7.03 -4.11 9.78
C SER A 232 6.19 -3.95 11.04
N PRO A 233 6.78 -3.62 12.20
CA PRO A 233 6.01 -3.23 13.38
C PRO A 233 5.10 -2.01 13.12
N GLN A 234 5.22 -1.39 11.94
CA GLN A 234 4.47 -0.25 11.44
C GLN A 234 3.76 -0.55 10.09
N ALA A 235 3.44 -1.82 9.79
CA ALA A 235 2.64 -2.14 8.60
C ALA A 235 1.26 -1.48 8.75
N GLU A 236 1.04 -0.40 8.01
CA GLU A 236 -0.20 0.35 8.02
C GLU A 236 -1.14 -0.20 6.94
N LEU A 237 -2.38 -0.45 7.36
CA LEU A 237 -3.47 -0.77 6.44
C LEU A 237 -3.76 0.45 5.58
N GLY A 238 -4.17 0.24 4.35
CA GLY A 238 -4.65 1.31 3.48
C GLY A 238 -5.24 0.74 2.19
N LEU A 239 -6.18 1.48 1.60
CA LEU A 239 -6.74 1.17 0.30
C LEU A 239 -6.01 1.92 -0.81
N PHE A 240 -5.77 1.23 -1.91
CA PHE A 240 -5.11 1.73 -3.10
C PHE A 240 -5.94 1.43 -4.35
N ASP A 241 -5.99 2.36 -5.30
CA ASP A 241 -6.71 2.20 -6.58
C ASP A 241 -5.94 1.27 -7.56
N LEU A 242 -6.62 0.24 -8.09
CA LEU A 242 -6.06 -0.76 -9.01
C LEU A 242 -6.57 -0.61 -10.46
N LYS A 243 -6.46 0.59 -11.03
CA LYS A 243 -6.75 0.83 -12.45
C LYS A 243 -5.44 0.99 -13.25
N PRO A 244 -5.11 0.10 -14.19
CA PRO A 244 -3.88 0.26 -14.97
C PRO A 244 -3.91 1.59 -15.74
N ILE A 245 -2.82 2.37 -15.65
CA ILE A 245 -2.55 3.47 -16.57
C ILE A 245 -1.57 2.96 -17.60
N ASP A 246 -1.98 3.04 -18.86
CA ASP A 246 -1.11 2.89 -20.00
C ASP A 246 -0.81 4.25 -20.64
N GLY A 247 0.23 4.26 -21.45
CA GLY A 247 0.56 5.38 -22.31
C GLY A 247 1.72 6.23 -21.80
N ASN A 248 1.63 7.52 -22.06
CA ASN A 248 2.77 8.43 -21.95
C ASN A 248 2.88 9.01 -20.53
N PHE A 249 4.06 8.87 -19.92
CA PHE A 249 4.33 9.35 -18.57
C PHE A 249 4.14 10.86 -18.41
N GLU A 250 4.41 11.68 -19.43
CA GLU A 250 4.21 13.14 -19.36
C GLU A 250 2.72 13.50 -19.34
N ASN A 251 1.87 12.73 -20.04
CA ASN A 251 0.41 12.90 -19.95
C ASN A 251 -0.08 12.52 -18.55
N TYR A 252 0.43 11.42 -17.99
CA TYR A 252 0.15 11.02 -16.61
C TYR A 252 0.58 12.11 -15.61
N LEU A 253 1.79 12.65 -15.76
CA LEU A 253 2.31 13.73 -14.93
C LEU A 253 1.43 14.99 -15.01
N SER A 254 0.94 15.33 -16.20
CA SER A 254 0.01 16.45 -16.39
C SER A 254 -1.29 16.27 -15.58
N VAL A 255 -1.88 15.06 -15.62
CA VAL A 255 -3.06 14.72 -14.80
C VAL A 255 -2.74 14.83 -13.31
N MET A 256 -1.58 14.33 -12.87
CA MET A 256 -1.17 14.39 -11.48
C MET A 256 -1.01 15.83 -10.98
N ARG A 257 -0.41 16.71 -11.79
CA ARG A 257 -0.29 18.14 -11.45
C ARG A 257 -1.65 18.83 -11.31
N GLN A 258 -2.60 18.54 -12.20
CA GLN A 258 -3.96 19.06 -12.06
C GLN A 258 -4.65 18.61 -10.76
N ARG A 259 -4.34 17.38 -10.28
CA ARG A 259 -4.81 16.91 -8.98
C ARG A 259 -4.12 17.66 -7.84
N TRP A 260 -2.82 17.93 -7.96
CA TRP A 260 -2.07 18.73 -6.99
C TRP A 260 -2.51 20.19 -6.91
N ASP A 261 -2.90 20.79 -8.03
CA ASP A 261 -3.49 22.14 -8.09
C ASP A 261 -4.81 22.22 -7.30
N ARG A 262 -5.53 21.09 -7.18
CA ARG A 262 -6.71 20.95 -6.33
C ARG A 262 -6.40 20.56 -4.89
N GLY A 263 -5.12 20.42 -4.53
CA GLY A 263 -4.66 20.01 -3.22
C GLY A 263 -4.83 18.51 -2.92
N GLU A 264 -5.08 17.68 -3.93
CA GLU A 264 -5.21 16.23 -3.74
C GLU A 264 -3.83 15.60 -3.48
N ARG A 265 -3.68 14.89 -2.36
CA ARG A 265 -2.45 14.20 -1.98
C ARG A 265 -2.31 12.85 -2.67
N VAL A 266 -2.03 12.92 -3.96
CA VAL A 266 -1.77 11.75 -4.79
C VAL A 266 -0.35 11.76 -5.31
N TYR A 267 0.25 10.59 -5.53
CA TYR A 267 1.68 10.51 -5.80
C TYR A 267 2.01 9.66 -7.02
N LEU A 268 3.13 10.03 -7.64
CA LEU A 268 3.67 9.42 -8.84
C LEU A 268 3.96 7.94 -8.61
N ASN A 269 3.69 7.14 -9.63
CA ASN A 269 4.09 5.75 -9.72
C ASN A 269 4.93 5.50 -10.98
N ALA A 270 5.52 4.31 -11.08
CA ALA A 270 6.26 3.87 -12.26
C ALA A 270 5.83 2.47 -12.68
N GLY A 271 4.56 2.33 -13.08
CA GLY A 271 4.04 1.09 -13.64
C GLY A 271 4.68 0.75 -14.99
N PRO A 272 4.82 -0.53 -15.39
CA PRO A 272 5.50 -0.95 -16.61
C PRO A 272 4.86 -0.42 -17.90
N LEU A 273 3.57 -0.08 -17.86
CA LEU A 273 2.81 0.46 -18.99
C LEU A 273 2.99 1.97 -19.17
N LEU A 274 3.52 2.65 -18.15
CA LEU A 274 3.86 4.07 -18.23
C LEU A 274 5.26 4.24 -18.82
N LYS A 275 5.30 4.74 -20.06
CA LYS A 275 6.54 4.91 -20.81
C LYS A 275 6.93 6.37 -20.90
N ASN A 276 8.23 6.66 -20.81
CA ASN A 276 8.76 7.97 -21.20
C ASN A 276 8.75 8.13 -22.73
N ALA A 277 9.19 9.30 -23.21
CA ALA A 277 9.27 9.59 -24.65
C ALA A 277 10.15 8.59 -25.44
N LYS A 278 11.08 7.90 -24.78
CA LYS A 278 11.97 6.88 -25.36
C LYS A 278 11.46 5.45 -25.18
N GLN A 279 10.22 5.26 -24.76
CA GLN A 279 9.61 3.95 -24.54
C GLN A 279 10.21 3.12 -23.39
N HIS A 280 10.95 3.74 -22.48
CA HIS A 280 11.46 3.08 -21.28
C HIS A 280 10.47 3.21 -20.11
N SER A 281 10.38 2.16 -19.28
CA SER A 281 9.71 2.22 -17.99
C SER A 281 10.58 2.92 -16.95
N GLY A 282 9.96 3.57 -15.97
CA GLY A 282 10.65 4.17 -14.84
C GLY A 282 10.73 3.23 -13.64
N LYS A 283 11.41 3.68 -12.59
CA LYS A 283 11.41 3.08 -11.25
C LYS A 283 10.91 4.09 -10.23
N VAL A 284 10.19 3.61 -9.21
CA VAL A 284 9.86 4.41 -8.03
C VAL A 284 11.01 4.25 -7.04
N TYR A 285 11.55 5.36 -6.56
CA TYR A 285 12.49 5.42 -5.46
C TYR A 285 11.76 5.95 -4.24
N ALA A 286 11.75 5.23 -3.13
CA ALA A 286 11.09 5.66 -1.90
C ALA A 286 12.04 5.66 -0.72
N TYR A 287 11.84 6.62 0.17
CA TYR A 287 12.64 6.76 1.38
C TYR A 287 12.21 5.74 2.44
N THR A 288 13.08 4.81 2.75
CA THR A 288 12.92 3.86 3.84
C THR A 288 13.97 4.17 4.91
N PRO A 289 13.60 4.61 6.13
CA PRO A 289 14.57 4.98 7.18
C PRO A 289 15.59 3.87 7.50
N LYS A 290 15.25 2.61 7.23
CA LYS A 290 16.10 1.43 7.43
C LYS A 290 16.80 0.94 6.17
N GLY A 291 16.59 1.59 5.01
CA GLY A 291 17.14 1.17 3.71
C GLY A 291 16.67 -0.21 3.25
N ARG A 292 15.53 -0.70 3.76
CA ARG A 292 15.00 -2.03 3.48
C ARG A 292 13.72 -1.95 2.69
N ILE A 293 13.57 -2.86 1.74
CA ILE A 293 12.37 -3.00 0.93
C ILE A 293 11.38 -3.89 1.68
N THR A 294 10.69 -3.30 2.65
CA THR A 294 9.63 -3.90 3.47
C THR A 294 8.34 -3.09 3.31
N ALA A 295 7.38 -3.22 4.22
CA ALA A 295 6.23 -2.32 4.34
C ALA A 295 6.60 -0.83 4.43
N ASP A 296 7.82 -0.50 4.85
CA ASP A 296 8.29 0.89 4.91
C ASP A 296 8.37 1.51 3.50
N PHE A 297 8.72 0.72 2.48
CA PHE A 297 8.73 1.18 1.08
C PHE A 297 7.32 1.50 0.59
N ALA A 298 6.39 0.57 0.82
CA ALA A 298 5.00 0.72 0.41
C ALA A 298 4.39 2.01 0.99
N ARG A 299 4.56 2.19 2.30
CA ARG A 299 4.10 3.37 3.03
C ARG A 299 4.77 4.64 2.56
N ALA A 300 6.10 4.65 2.42
CA ALA A 300 6.82 5.83 1.95
C ALA A 300 6.35 6.27 0.57
N ALA A 301 6.21 5.32 -0.37
CA ALA A 301 5.73 5.61 -1.70
C ALA A 301 4.27 6.07 -1.72
N ALA A 302 3.41 5.44 -0.91
CA ALA A 302 2.00 5.79 -0.74
C ALA A 302 1.76 7.18 -0.12
N ARG A 303 2.69 7.63 0.72
CA ARG A 303 2.66 8.96 1.37
C ARG A 303 3.46 10.02 0.60
N GLY A 304 3.99 9.67 -0.58
CA GLY A 304 4.67 10.61 -1.46
C GLY A 304 6.14 10.87 -1.13
N HIS A 305 6.71 10.16 -0.16
CA HIS A 305 8.14 10.17 0.18
C HIS A 305 8.95 9.40 -0.86
N SER A 306 8.73 9.74 -2.13
CA SER A 306 9.23 9.03 -3.29
C SER A 306 9.41 9.94 -4.50
N PHE A 307 10.13 9.43 -5.51
CA PHE A 307 10.25 10.03 -6.83
C PHE A 307 10.25 8.94 -7.91
N VAL A 308 9.99 9.33 -9.15
CA VAL A 308 10.09 8.44 -10.32
C VAL A 308 11.31 8.81 -11.14
N SER A 309 12.08 7.81 -11.56
CA SER A 309 13.27 8.03 -12.40
C SER A 309 13.31 7.07 -13.59
N PHE A 310 13.80 7.61 -14.72
CA PHE A 310 14.17 6.88 -15.93
C PHE A 310 15.70 6.88 -16.17
N GLY A 311 16.50 7.26 -15.17
CA GLY A 311 17.95 7.40 -15.29
C GLY A 311 18.57 8.18 -14.13
N PRO A 312 18.47 9.52 -14.10
CA PRO A 312 19.04 10.34 -13.02
C PRO A 312 18.30 10.15 -11.69
N GLU A 313 18.90 10.51 -10.57
CA GLU A 313 18.32 10.38 -9.22
C GLU A 313 18.17 11.76 -8.58
N VAL A 314 17.15 11.94 -7.73
CA VAL A 314 16.88 13.19 -7.00
C VAL A 314 16.63 12.92 -5.52
N TYR A 315 17.43 13.49 -4.63
CA TYR A 315 17.35 13.27 -3.19
C TYR A 315 17.06 14.60 -2.46
N PRO A 316 16.02 14.66 -1.61
CA PRO A 316 15.79 15.84 -0.78
C PRO A 316 16.85 15.93 0.31
N LEU A 317 17.28 17.16 0.64
CA LEU A 317 18.25 17.42 1.70
C LEU A 317 17.62 18.12 2.91
N THR A 318 16.54 18.89 2.71
CA THR A 318 15.84 19.62 3.78
C THR A 318 14.42 19.11 4.03
N THR A 319 13.53 19.20 3.04
CA THR A 319 12.13 18.73 3.16
C THR A 319 11.92 17.49 2.30
N ASN A 320 11.29 16.45 2.85
CA ASN A 320 11.00 15.24 2.08
C ASN A 320 9.96 15.50 1.00
N PHE A 321 9.98 14.71 -0.07
CA PHE A 321 8.87 14.67 -1.02
C PHE A 321 7.60 14.17 -0.32
N GLY A 322 6.43 14.67 -0.72
CA GLY A 322 5.15 14.43 -0.03
C GLY A 322 5.03 15.16 1.32
N GLY A 323 6.11 15.74 1.84
CA GLY A 323 6.14 16.51 3.08
C GLY A 323 5.66 17.95 2.91
N GLU A 324 5.65 18.69 4.00
CA GLU A 324 5.27 20.11 4.06
C GLU A 324 6.50 20.96 4.37
N ALA A 325 6.69 22.01 3.59
CA ALA A 325 7.69 23.03 3.81
C ALA A 325 7.05 24.29 4.42
N GLU A 326 7.72 24.87 5.40
CA GLU A 326 7.31 26.15 5.99
C GLU A 326 7.56 27.29 4.98
N PRO A 327 6.62 28.24 4.83
CA PRO A 327 6.82 29.45 4.03
C PRO A 327 8.13 30.16 4.38
N PHE A 328 8.80 30.74 3.37
CA PHE A 328 10.09 31.45 3.50
C PHE A 328 11.29 30.60 3.93
N SER A 329 11.10 29.30 4.16
CA SER A 329 12.21 28.37 4.38
C SER A 329 12.95 28.06 3.07
N LYS A 330 13.87 27.08 3.08
CA LYS A 330 14.63 26.67 1.90
C LYS A 330 14.43 25.18 1.64
N THR A 331 14.08 24.84 0.40
CA THR A 331 14.15 23.46 -0.09
C THR A 331 15.48 23.23 -0.80
N GLU A 332 16.22 22.20 -0.40
CA GLU A 332 17.49 21.81 -1.02
C GLU A 332 17.41 20.36 -1.50
N VAL A 333 18.08 20.10 -2.62
CA VAL A 333 18.13 18.78 -3.26
C VAL A 333 19.53 18.46 -3.77
N GLU A 334 19.82 17.17 -3.84
CA GLU A 334 20.97 16.61 -4.52
C GLU A 334 20.51 15.77 -5.71
N PHE A 335 21.07 16.06 -6.87
CA PHE A 335 20.87 15.29 -8.08
C PHE A 335 22.09 14.41 -8.37
N ARG A 336 21.85 13.24 -8.95
CA ARG A 336 22.90 12.33 -9.41
C ARG A 336 22.59 11.72 -10.77
N SER A 337 23.61 11.40 -11.54
CA SER A 337 23.49 10.61 -12.76
C SER A 337 24.82 9.94 -13.09
N ASP A 338 24.81 8.64 -13.37
CA ASP A 338 26.01 7.91 -13.79
C ASP A 338 26.52 8.38 -15.17
N LEU A 339 25.59 8.82 -16.02
CA LEU A 339 25.82 9.35 -17.36
C LEU A 339 26.25 10.83 -17.34
N GLY A 340 26.01 11.53 -16.22
CA GLY A 340 26.18 12.97 -16.09
C GLY A 340 24.86 13.74 -16.26
N LEU A 341 24.74 14.85 -15.55
CA LEU A 341 23.54 15.71 -15.52
C LEU A 341 23.62 16.79 -16.61
N ALA A 342 22.48 17.09 -17.25
CA ALA A 342 22.35 18.13 -18.27
C ALA A 342 21.64 19.38 -17.78
N LYS A 343 20.54 19.20 -17.03
CA LYS A 343 19.80 20.32 -16.44
C LYS A 343 18.94 19.88 -15.27
N ALA A 344 18.61 20.83 -14.41
CA ALA A 344 17.61 20.67 -13.36
C ALA A 344 16.61 21.82 -13.43
N GLU A 345 15.39 21.56 -12.98
CA GLU A 345 14.26 22.49 -13.03
C GLU A 345 13.47 22.39 -11.74
N ILE A 346 12.84 23.50 -11.37
CA ILE A 346 11.83 23.52 -10.32
C ILE A 346 10.54 24.12 -10.83
N TRP A 347 9.44 23.46 -10.48
CA TRP A 347 8.10 23.77 -10.91
C TRP A 347 7.22 24.08 -9.69
N LEU A 348 6.43 25.15 -9.78
CA LEU A 348 5.44 25.59 -8.80
C LEU A 348 4.11 25.74 -9.53
N ASP A 349 3.01 25.18 -8.99
CA ASP A 349 1.66 25.24 -9.59
C ASP A 349 1.67 24.93 -11.10
N GLY A 350 2.41 23.90 -11.50
CA GLY A 350 2.48 23.48 -12.90
C GLY A 350 3.30 24.38 -13.81
N VAL A 351 4.02 25.39 -13.30
CA VAL A 351 4.87 26.30 -14.07
C VAL A 351 6.33 26.19 -13.63
N GLN A 352 7.25 26.12 -14.58
CA GLN A 352 8.69 26.19 -14.29
C GLN A 352 9.06 27.60 -13.78
N VAL A 353 9.63 27.70 -12.58
CA VAL A 353 10.02 29.00 -11.99
C VAL A 353 11.54 29.19 -11.87
N ALA A 354 12.33 28.11 -11.91
CA ALA A 354 13.78 28.19 -12.01
C ALA A 354 14.37 26.98 -12.74
N GLY A 355 15.62 27.12 -13.18
CA GLY A 355 16.37 26.04 -13.81
C GLY A 355 17.87 26.28 -13.84
N TRP A 356 18.61 25.19 -13.95
CA TRP A 356 20.06 25.16 -13.99
C TRP A 356 20.51 24.35 -15.19
N LYS A 357 21.44 24.90 -15.99
CA LYS A 357 22.20 24.11 -16.96
C LYS A 357 23.39 23.49 -16.23
N ILE A 358 23.55 22.17 -16.37
CA ILE A 358 24.56 21.38 -15.68
C ILE A 358 25.45 20.76 -16.77
N ASN A 359 26.75 21.02 -16.71
CA ASN A 359 27.67 20.63 -17.79
C ASN A 359 28.22 19.20 -17.57
N GLY A 360 27.35 18.19 -17.56
CA GLY A 360 27.74 16.78 -17.46
C GLY A 360 28.23 16.33 -16.07
N ALA A 361 28.07 17.16 -15.04
CA ALA A 361 28.47 16.79 -13.68
C ALA A 361 27.69 15.56 -13.19
N LYS A 362 28.36 14.61 -12.53
CA LYS A 362 27.69 13.41 -11.99
C LYS A 362 26.86 13.68 -10.73
N LEU A 363 27.16 14.77 -10.03
CA LEU A 363 26.48 15.22 -8.82
C LEU A 363 26.30 16.73 -8.89
N PHE A 364 25.11 17.20 -8.54
CA PHE A 364 24.80 18.63 -8.46
C PHE A 364 23.87 18.89 -7.28
N ARG A 365 24.20 19.88 -6.44
CA ARG A 365 23.35 20.30 -5.31
C ARG A 365 22.85 21.71 -5.56
N THR A 366 21.57 21.93 -5.26
CA THR A 366 20.96 23.25 -5.37
C THR A 366 19.82 23.40 -4.37
N GLY A 367 19.29 24.60 -4.25
CA GLY A 367 18.08 24.86 -3.48
C GLY A 367 17.47 26.19 -3.85
N VAL A 368 16.21 26.38 -3.46
CA VAL A 368 15.45 27.61 -3.69
C VAL A 368 14.66 27.98 -2.44
N PRO A 369 14.32 29.28 -2.28
CA PRO A 369 13.37 29.69 -1.25
C PRO A 369 11.99 29.05 -1.48
N VAL A 370 11.31 28.73 -0.40
CA VAL A 370 9.93 28.26 -0.37
C VAL A 370 9.01 29.48 -0.46
N PRO A 371 8.04 29.51 -1.38
CA PRO A 371 7.14 30.65 -1.57
C PRO A 371 6.25 30.90 -0.33
N PRO A 372 5.70 32.11 -0.18
CA PRO A 372 4.83 32.46 0.94
C PRO A 372 3.42 31.89 0.85
N ASN A 373 2.98 31.54 -0.35
CA ASN A 373 1.60 31.13 -0.62
C ASN A 373 1.49 29.61 -0.59
N ARG A 374 0.32 29.12 -0.18
CA ARG A 374 -0.05 27.70 -0.29
C ARG A 374 0.04 27.25 -1.74
N THR A 375 0.87 26.24 -2.00
CA THR A 375 1.19 25.70 -3.33
C THR A 375 1.84 24.32 -3.18
N TRP A 376 2.33 23.76 -4.27
CA TRP A 376 3.22 22.61 -4.30
C TRP A 376 4.45 22.91 -5.16
N MET A 377 5.59 22.30 -4.81
CA MET A 377 6.86 22.42 -5.53
C MET A 377 7.32 21.05 -6.03
N GLN A 378 7.76 20.97 -7.28
CA GLN A 378 8.32 19.74 -7.87
C GLN A 378 9.70 20.00 -8.45
N TRP A 379 10.65 19.13 -8.12
CA TRP A 379 11.97 19.05 -8.74
C TRP A 379 11.98 18.06 -9.90
N ILE A 380 12.60 18.48 -11.00
CA ILE A 380 12.84 17.66 -12.20
C ILE A 380 14.31 17.75 -12.57
N VAL A 381 14.91 16.63 -12.95
CA VAL A 381 16.30 16.60 -13.42
C VAL A 381 16.43 15.76 -14.68
N GLU A 382 17.31 16.18 -15.57
CA GLU A 382 17.59 15.52 -16.85
C GLU A 382 19.09 15.18 -16.96
N ASP A 383 19.40 13.98 -17.43
CA ASP A 383 20.76 13.55 -17.75
C ASP A 383 21.19 13.95 -19.17
N VAL A 384 22.47 13.79 -19.50
CA VAL A 384 23.03 14.13 -20.84
C VAL A 384 22.46 13.32 -21.98
N GLN A 385 21.77 12.22 -21.71
CA GLN A 385 21.07 11.46 -22.73
C GLN A 385 19.62 11.93 -22.88
N GLY A 386 19.10 12.79 -22.01
CA GLY A 386 17.71 13.24 -22.00
C GLY A 386 16.76 12.34 -21.21
N ASN A 387 17.26 11.43 -20.37
CA ASN A 387 16.41 10.73 -19.40
C ASN A 387 16.15 11.63 -18.20
N LYS A 388 14.98 11.48 -17.57
CA LYS A 388 14.52 12.39 -16.52
C LYS A 388 14.16 11.66 -15.22
N ALA A 389 14.18 12.41 -14.13
CA ALA A 389 13.55 12.04 -12.88
C ALA A 389 12.65 13.17 -12.37
N TYR A 390 11.57 12.77 -11.71
CA TYR A 390 10.47 13.62 -11.28
C TYR A 390 10.17 13.30 -9.82
N SER A 391 10.35 14.27 -8.94
CA SER A 391 9.96 14.14 -7.54
C SER A 391 8.44 14.20 -7.37
N ASN A 392 7.94 13.61 -6.28
CA ASN A 392 6.62 13.98 -5.77
C ASN A 392 6.64 15.40 -5.18
N PRO A 393 5.47 16.06 -5.08
CA PRO A 393 5.40 17.44 -4.63
C PRO A 393 5.89 17.60 -3.20
N ILE A 394 6.58 18.70 -2.92
CA ILE A 394 6.70 19.27 -1.58
C ILE A 394 5.54 20.26 -1.43
N TRP A 395 4.70 20.07 -0.42
CA TRP A 395 3.56 20.95 -0.15
C TRP A 395 4.02 22.20 0.62
N VAL A 396 3.43 23.35 0.32
CA VAL A 396 3.66 24.59 1.05
C VAL A 396 2.39 24.94 1.82
N LYS A 397 2.52 25.24 3.12
CA LYS A 397 1.38 25.55 4.00
C LYS A 397 0.69 26.86 3.66
#